data_AF-A0A1Y2A209-F1
#
_entry.id   AF-A0A1Y2A209-F1
#
_cell.length_a   1.000
_cell.length_b   1.000
_cell.length_c   1.000
_cell.angle_alpha   90.00
_cell.angle_beta   90.00
_cell.angle_gamma   90.00
#
_symmetry.space_group_name_H-M   'P 1'
#
loop_
_entity.id
_entity.type
_entity.pdbx_description
1 polymer ?
#
loop_
_entity_poly.entity_id
_entity_poly.type
_entity_poly.pdbx_seq_one_letter_code
_entity_poly.pdbx_strand_id
1 'polypeptide(L)'
;MVGGYITYILMTKVPGKRIRPDEFSSLSLKERHEIRKAFKEALHAVWKCGVYPRDSTMRNVVWDEQERKCYIVDFEDVEFVPTEVAVSRWNDLEYIWWNLADSVEEHKLQGSKASSEQIS
;
A
#
# COMPACT_ATOMS: atom_id res chain seq x y z
N MET A 1 -2.94 32.78 21.27
CA MET A 1 -2.44 33.25 19.96
C MET A 1 -3.56 34.02 19.28
N VAL A 2 -3.32 35.24 18.84
CA VAL A 2 -4.31 36.06 18.12
C VAL A 2 -3.89 36.06 16.65
N GLY A 3 -4.75 35.59 15.74
CA GLY A 3 -4.49 35.58 14.29
C GLY A 3 -4.23 34.22 13.60
N GLY A 4 -4.62 33.09 14.19
CA GLY A 4 -4.54 31.79 13.53
C GLY A 4 -5.69 31.55 12.53
N TYR A 5 -5.44 30.74 11.50
CA TYR A 5 -6.47 30.21 10.61
C TYR A 5 -6.37 28.68 10.54
N ILE A 6 -7.48 28.02 10.19
CA ILE A 6 -7.54 26.58 9.94
C ILE A 6 -7.95 26.39 8.48
N THR A 7 -7.21 25.53 7.77
CA THR A 7 -7.55 25.14 6.40
C THR A 7 -8.18 23.76 6.43
N TYR A 8 -9.26 23.58 5.66
CA TYR A 8 -9.92 22.31 5.46
C TYR A 8 -9.86 21.92 3.99
N ILE A 9 -9.60 20.65 3.71
CA ILE A 9 -9.72 20.07 2.37
C ILE A 9 -10.93 19.15 2.39
N LEU A 10 -11.95 19.45 1.57
CA LEU A 10 -13.10 18.58 1.39
C LEU A 10 -12.81 17.59 0.26
N MET A 11 -12.90 16.31 0.55
CA MET A 11 -12.67 15.23 -0.42
C MET A 11 -13.84 14.25 -0.42
N THR A 12 -14.02 13.56 -1.54
CA THR A 12 -14.95 12.42 -1.62
C THR A 12 -14.53 11.33 -0.63
N LYS A 13 -15.47 10.88 0.20
CA LYS A 13 -15.25 9.75 1.10
C LYS A 13 -15.12 8.48 0.26
N VAL A 14 -13.96 7.82 0.34
CA VAL A 14 -13.76 6.51 -0.28
C VAL A 14 -14.56 5.42 0.46
N PRO A 15 -15.06 4.39 -0.25
CA PRO A 15 -15.67 3.22 0.38
C PRO A 15 -14.62 2.38 1.12
N GLY A 16 -15.09 1.44 1.94
CA GLY A 16 -14.24 0.52 2.68
C GLY A 16 -13.85 0.97 4.09
N LYS A 17 -12.88 0.27 4.67
CA LYS A 17 -12.40 0.48 6.05
C LYS A 17 -10.88 0.56 6.07
N ARG A 18 -10.33 1.43 6.92
CA ARG A 18 -8.89 1.43 7.21
C ARG A 18 -8.51 0.06 7.77
N ILE A 19 -7.43 -0.50 7.25
CA ILE A 19 -6.92 -1.78 7.73
C ILE A 19 -6.28 -1.55 9.11
N ARG A 20 -6.70 -2.31 10.12
CA ARG A 20 -6.04 -2.31 11.43
C ARG A 20 -5.06 -3.47 11.54
N PRO A 21 -3.93 -3.31 12.25
CA PRO A 21 -2.93 -4.38 12.36
C PRO A 21 -3.47 -5.68 12.95
N ASP A 22 -4.29 -5.59 14.00
CA ASP A 22 -4.93 -6.75 14.66
C ASP A 22 -5.89 -7.49 13.72
N GLU A 23 -6.71 -6.74 12.98
CA GLU A 23 -7.60 -7.31 11.97
C GLU A 23 -6.82 -7.98 10.86
N PHE A 24 -5.82 -7.30 10.30
CA PHE A 24 -5.01 -7.82 9.20
C PHE A 24 -4.30 -9.11 9.57
N SER A 25 -3.69 -9.18 10.76
CA SER A 25 -3.01 -10.39 11.24
C SER A 25 -3.98 -11.54 11.54
N SER A 26 -5.26 -11.27 11.80
CA SER A 26 -6.28 -12.29 12.01
C SER A 26 -6.85 -12.90 10.72
N LEU A 27 -6.62 -12.25 9.56
CA LEU A 27 -7.07 -12.73 8.26
C LEU A 27 -6.30 -13.98 7.82
N SER A 28 -6.95 -14.80 6.99
CA SER A 28 -6.26 -15.92 6.34
C SER A 28 -5.15 -15.43 5.42
N LEU A 29 -4.15 -16.29 5.18
CA LEU A 29 -3.07 -15.98 4.23
C LEU A 29 -3.60 -15.61 2.84
N LYS A 30 -4.70 -16.24 2.40
CA LYS A 30 -5.35 -15.94 1.12
C LYS A 30 -5.89 -14.50 1.09
N GLU A 31 -6.64 -14.10 2.12
CA GLU A 31 -7.21 -12.74 2.21
C GLU A 31 -6.11 -11.68 2.29
N ARG A 32 -5.05 -11.93 3.08
CA ARG A 32 -3.89 -11.03 3.15
C ARG A 32 -3.20 -10.89 1.80
N HIS A 33 -3.04 -11.97 1.04
CA HIS A 33 -2.49 -11.91 -0.32
C HIS A 33 -3.37 -11.12 -1.28
N GLU A 34 -4.68 -11.23 -1.17
CA GLU A 34 -5.59 -10.47 -2.01
C GLU A 34 -5.53 -8.97 -1.70
N ILE A 35 -5.45 -8.60 -0.43
CA ILE A 35 -5.22 -7.20 0.00
C ILE A 35 -3.88 -6.70 -0.53
N ARG A 36 -2.80 -7.48 -0.41
CA ARG A 36 -1.47 -7.12 -0.94
C ARG A 36 -1.51 -6.85 -2.44
N LYS A 37 -2.18 -7.72 -3.21
CA LYS A 37 -2.34 -7.54 -4.65
C LYS A 37 -3.07 -6.23 -4.97
N ALA A 38 -4.21 -5.99 -4.32
CA ALA A 38 -4.98 -4.76 -4.52
C ALA A 38 -4.23 -3.50 -4.07
N PHE A 39 -3.46 -3.59 -2.99
CA PHE A 39 -2.58 -2.52 -2.51
C PHE A 39 -1.51 -2.17 -3.54
N LYS A 40 -0.82 -3.18 -4.10
CA LYS A 40 0.19 -2.96 -5.16
C LYS A 40 -0.41 -2.23 -6.36
N GLU A 41 -1.59 -2.65 -6.80
CA GLU A 41 -2.31 -2.00 -7.90
C GLU A 41 -2.66 -0.54 -7.57
N ALA A 42 -3.13 -0.27 -6.36
CA ALA A 42 -3.44 1.08 -5.90
C ALA A 42 -2.19 1.98 -5.80
N LEU A 43 -1.09 1.48 -5.24
CA LEU A 43 0.16 2.23 -5.12
C LEU A 43 0.77 2.52 -6.50
N HIS A 44 0.74 1.56 -7.42
CA HIS A 44 1.13 1.80 -8.82
C HIS A 44 0.28 2.87 -9.50
N ALA A 45 -1.02 2.94 -9.21
CA ALA A 45 -1.89 3.99 -9.74
C ALA A 45 -1.49 5.39 -9.21
N VAL A 46 -1.14 5.48 -7.92
CA VAL A 46 -0.61 6.71 -7.31
C VAL A 46 0.72 7.11 -7.96
N TRP A 47 1.66 6.17 -8.11
CA TRP A 47 2.95 6.42 -8.73
C TRP A 47 2.85 6.86 -10.19
N LYS A 48 1.85 6.37 -10.92
CA LYS A 48 1.55 6.83 -12.29
C LYS A 48 1.19 8.31 -12.35
N CYS A 49 0.67 8.88 -11.27
CA CYS A 49 0.42 10.31 -11.13
C CYS A 49 1.67 11.13 -10.79
N GLY A 50 2.86 10.52 -10.71
CA GLY A 50 4.12 11.20 -10.37
C GLY A 50 4.25 11.53 -8.88
N VAL A 51 3.52 10.82 -8.03
CA VAL A 51 3.48 11.02 -6.58
C VAL A 51 4.03 9.78 -5.88
N TYR A 52 4.97 9.96 -4.94
CA TYR A 52 5.46 8.92 -4.05
C TYR A 52 5.15 9.30 -2.60
N PRO A 53 4.23 8.60 -1.91
CA PRO A 53 3.93 8.85 -0.49
C PRO A 53 5.15 8.55 0.38
N ARG A 54 5.51 9.47 1.29
CA ARG A 54 6.57 9.24 2.28
C ARG A 54 6.04 8.66 3.59
N ASP A 55 4.79 8.99 3.95
CA ASP A 55 4.10 8.35 5.08
C ASP A 55 3.50 6.99 4.68
N SER A 56 4.39 6.03 4.46
CA SER A 56 4.06 4.67 4.04
C SER A 56 3.63 3.82 5.24
N THR A 57 2.40 3.99 5.72
CA THR A 57 1.89 3.25 6.89
C THR A 57 0.52 2.62 6.61
N MET A 58 0.22 1.47 7.24
CA MET A 58 -1.05 0.74 7.01
C MET A 58 -2.31 1.58 7.27
N ARG A 59 -2.25 2.56 8.18
CA ARG A 59 -3.36 3.47 8.49
C ARG A 59 -3.81 4.31 7.28
N ASN A 60 -2.93 4.46 6.28
CA ASN A 60 -3.16 5.21 5.05
C ASN A 60 -3.71 4.30 3.93
N VAL A 61 -4.02 3.04 4.23
CA VAL A 61 -4.64 2.08 3.31
C VAL A 61 -6.07 1.80 3.73
N VAL A 62 -7.01 2.05 2.83
CA VAL A 62 -8.42 1.70 2.99
C VAL A 62 -8.75 0.51 2.10
N TRP A 63 -9.22 -0.57 2.71
CA TRP A 63 -9.65 -1.78 2.03
C TRP A 63 -11.15 -1.77 1.78
N ASP A 64 -11.54 -1.87 0.52
CA ASP A 64 -12.91 -2.08 0.07
C ASP A 64 -13.10 -3.55 -0.31
N GLU A 65 -13.70 -4.30 0.62
CA GLU A 65 -13.94 -5.73 0.47
C GLU A 65 -14.96 -6.05 -0.64
N GLN A 66 -15.91 -5.14 -0.92
CA GLN A 66 -16.95 -5.38 -1.93
C GLN A 66 -16.35 -5.32 -3.33
N GLU A 67 -15.57 -4.27 -3.58
CA GLU A 67 -14.92 -4.03 -4.88
C GLU A 67 -13.53 -4.68 -4.99
N ARG A 68 -13.07 -5.33 -3.92
CA ARG A 68 -11.75 -5.98 -3.83
C ARG A 68 -10.59 -5.02 -4.17
N LYS A 69 -10.67 -3.78 -3.69
CA LYS A 69 -9.77 -2.68 -4.05
C LYS A 69 -9.20 -1.96 -2.83
N CYS A 70 -7.96 -1.49 -2.93
CA CYS A 70 -7.36 -0.57 -1.96
C CYS A 70 -7.43 0.88 -2.44
N TYR A 71 -7.56 1.80 -1.48
CA TYR A 71 -7.36 3.23 -1.68
C TYR A 71 -6.19 3.69 -0.80
N ILE A 72 -5.29 4.48 -1.38
CA ILE A 72 -4.22 5.16 -0.65
C ILE A 72 -4.72 6.58 -0.33
N VAL A 73 -4.63 6.97 0.93
CA VAL A 73 -5.08 8.27 1.43
C VAL A 73 -3.94 8.98 2.18
N ASP A 74 -4.21 10.19 2.65
CA ASP A 74 -3.29 10.97 3.48
C ASP A 74 -1.98 11.39 2.79
N PHE A 75 -2.12 12.21 1.74
CA PHE A 75 -0.99 12.70 0.93
C PHE A 75 -0.35 13.98 1.51
N GLU A 76 -0.30 14.12 2.84
CA GLU A 76 0.29 15.29 3.49
C GLU A 76 1.82 15.35 3.35
N ASP A 77 2.47 14.20 3.16
CA ASP A 77 3.91 14.09 2.91
C ASP A 77 4.22 13.25 1.65
N VAL A 78 4.57 13.92 0.55
CA VAL A 78 4.83 13.30 -0.75
C VAL A 78 6.10 13.81 -1.44
N GLU A 79 6.77 12.91 -2.17
CA GLU A 79 7.80 13.25 -3.15
C GLU A 79 7.16 13.29 -4.55
N PHE A 80 7.45 14.33 -5.33
CA PHE A 80 7.10 14.36 -6.75
C PHE A 80 8.26 13.80 -7.55
N VAL A 81 7.99 12.72 -8.28
CA VAL A 81 8.99 11.97 -9.04
C VAL A 81 8.46 11.69 -10.45
N PRO A 82 9.33 11.62 -11.48
CA PRO A 82 8.90 11.17 -12.79
C PRO A 82 8.25 9.79 -12.72
N THR A 83 7.17 9.58 -13.47
CA THR A 83 6.36 8.36 -13.43
C THR A 83 7.20 7.11 -13.67
N GLU A 84 8.14 7.16 -14.62
CA GLU A 84 9.05 6.06 -14.95
C GLU A 84 9.93 5.67 -13.77
N VAL A 85 10.41 6.66 -13.00
CA VAL A 85 11.22 6.44 -11.80
C VAL A 85 10.35 5.83 -10.71
N ALA A 86 9.16 6.38 -10.47
CA ALA A 86 8.24 5.91 -9.44
C ALA A 86 7.87 4.43 -9.64
N VAL A 87 7.47 4.04 -10.86
CA VAL A 87 7.06 2.67 -11.17
C VAL A 87 8.23 1.69 -11.10
N SER A 88 9.44 2.12 -11.48
CA SER A 88 10.64 1.28 -11.37
C SER A 88 11.10 1.01 -9.94
N ARG A 89 10.64 1.80 -8.95
CA ARG A 89 10.99 1.61 -7.53
C ARG A 89 10.29 0.41 -6.89
N TRP A 90 9.30 -0.21 -7.57
CA TRP A 90 8.59 -1.36 -6.99
C TRP A 90 9.57 -2.44 -6.53
N ASN A 91 9.43 -2.81 -5.27
CA ASN A 91 10.00 -4.02 -4.71
C ASN A 91 9.14 -4.45 -3.51
N ASP A 92 9.29 -5.69 -3.08
CA ASP A 92 8.44 -6.25 -2.02
C ASP A 92 8.68 -5.62 -0.63
N LEU A 93 9.73 -4.80 -0.45
CA LEU A 93 9.90 -4.01 0.78
C LEU A 93 8.77 -3.00 0.97
N GLU A 94 8.04 -2.62 -0.08
CA GLU A 94 6.84 -1.79 0.06
C GLU A 94 5.81 -2.46 0.98
N TYR A 95 5.66 -3.80 0.95
CA TYR A 95 4.79 -4.47 1.92
C TYR A 95 5.29 -4.34 3.35
N ILE A 96 6.62 -4.28 3.56
CA ILE A 96 7.20 -4.11 4.89
C ILE A 96 6.99 -2.68 5.38
N TRP A 97 7.32 -1.68 4.55
CA TRP A 97 7.17 -0.27 4.90
C TRP A 97 5.72 0.06 5.25
N TRP A 98 4.78 -0.40 4.43
CA TRP A 98 3.35 -0.20 4.66
C TRP A 98 2.73 -1.14 5.72
N ASN A 99 3.55 -1.89 6.46
CA ASN A 99 3.16 -2.87 7.48
C ASN A 99 2.22 -3.98 6.98
N LEU A 100 2.16 -4.23 5.67
CA LEU A 100 1.39 -5.29 5.04
C LEU A 100 2.17 -6.62 4.93
N ALA A 101 3.32 -6.77 5.58
CA ALA A 101 4.11 -8.01 5.62
C ALA A 101 3.85 -8.80 6.93
N ASP A 102 3.79 -10.12 6.85
CA ASP A 102 3.47 -11.00 8.00
C ASP A 102 4.67 -11.25 8.92
N SER A 103 5.86 -11.29 8.33
CA SER A 103 7.21 -11.19 8.90
C SER A 103 8.22 -11.49 7.77
N VAL A 104 9.49 -11.15 7.95
CA VAL A 104 10.55 -11.26 6.91
C VAL A 104 10.74 -12.70 6.38
N GLU A 105 10.31 -13.73 7.12
CA GLU A 105 10.60 -15.14 6.81
C GLU A 105 9.71 -15.74 5.69
N GLU A 106 8.49 -15.24 5.46
CA GLU A 106 7.62 -15.78 4.40
C GLU A 106 8.02 -15.31 2.99
N HIS A 107 8.67 -14.15 2.85
CA HIS A 107 9.14 -13.65 1.54
C HIS A 107 10.27 -14.51 0.94
N LYS A 108 11.07 -15.19 1.78
CA LYS A 108 12.12 -16.12 1.31
C LYS A 108 11.54 -17.39 0.67
N LEU A 109 10.34 -17.82 1.07
CA LEU A 109 9.70 -19.03 0.54
C LEU A 109 9.12 -18.84 -0.87
N GLN A 110 8.80 -17.61 -1.27
CA GLN A 110 8.30 -17.31 -2.62
C GLN A 110 9.43 -17.02 -3.62
N GLY A 111 10.55 -16.46 -3.18
CA GLY A 111 11.76 -16.31 -4.02
C GLY A 111 12.42 -17.64 -4.40
N SER A 112 12.33 -18.66 -3.54
CA SER A 112 12.92 -19.99 -3.81
C SER A 112 12.15 -20.81 -4.86
N LYS A 113 10.84 -20.62 -5.01
CA LYS A 113 10.04 -21.37 -6.00
C LYS A 113 10.18 -20.81 -7.42
N ALA A 114 10.40 -19.50 -7.56
CA ALA A 114 10.62 -18.87 -8.86
C ALA A 114 11.96 -19.30 -9.51
N SER A 115 12.98 -19.63 -8.70
CA SER A 115 14.28 -20.08 -9.22
C SER A 115 14.29 -21.56 -9.66
N SER A 116 13.31 -22.38 -9.24
CA SER A 116 13.23 -23.80 -9.62
C SER A 116 12.41 -24.07 -10.88
N GLU A 117 11.62 -23.10 -11.37
CA GLU A 117 10.80 -23.25 -12.58
C GLU A 117 11.46 -22.67 -13.84
N GLN A 118 12.69 -22.16 -13.74
CA GLN A 118 13.49 -21.71 -14.90
C GLN A 118 14.61 -22.69 -15.29
N ILE A 119 14.65 -23.87 -14.67
CA ILE A 119 15.55 -24.97 -15.06
C ILE A 119 14.70 -26.26 -15.12
N SER A 120 13.94 -26.41 -16.20
CA SER A 120 13.54 -27.73 -16.73
C SER A 120 13.18 -27.62 -18.20
#